data_AF-A0A5J4Z7Q8-F1
#
_entry.id   AF-A0A5J4Z7Q8-F1
#
_cell.length_a   1.000
_cell.length_b   1.000
_cell.length_c   1.000
_cell.angle_alpha   90.00
_cell.angle_beta   90.00
_cell.angle_gamma   90.00
#
_symmetry.space_group_name_H-M   'P 1'
#
loop_
_entity.id
_entity.type
_entity.pdbx_description
1 polymer ?
#
loop_
_entity_poly.entity_id
_entity_poly.type
_entity_poly.pdbx_seq_one_letter_code
_entity_poly.pdbx_strand_id
1 'polypeptide(L)'
;MKKFLDERGSMCAYDAALARLGTPDESTLVQWFASGEGSAACPETGNLKEWLDAARRSSGRPDGTSRLNAQFQGLRTNSADLDMLELDGYVPLRGVLDASTCESLRSAMEVVVHAGFPPCFVYAFDDVWSLYADLHRTLFAKSDAVAQESDSDLLGMGFECTHDVLSWFIDPHYRYDAEGFHPFDGSSKASGAASDAEKALSKNYFVSACGFSPHRDRQPDDTSSCFFERRPMISRFQTIWIALTRATPTNSCLYMLPAHADPGYYLGDTDAVDPLRRVFKEKADYQMLRAIPLEAGDAVLFGCRTMHWAARPSRLPSWSEQRVAISFTFSHPSFEATYCPDQVHSTSARKETSFSRIALLCAQCLIYQDRFQLRVLDILLFFKVFQVGVECGVFSDSYCRSVMVETTAALRAIFGSDEEASEERTLKLTAGTPSQLLEEANELYVQLVLDLQSEAEDDFVDDSSQGAEADNEDNATHAKGVWSDNNVRQKREREQSSEDDE
;
A
#
# COMPACT_ATOMS: atom_id res chain seq x y z
N MET A 1 -13.97 3.73 19.12
CA MET A 1 -13.66 5.13 18.75
C MET A 1 -14.78 6.12 19.08
N LYS A 2 -15.98 6.04 18.50
CA LYS A 2 -17.07 7.01 18.79
C LYS A 2 -17.52 7.00 20.26
N LYS A 3 -17.64 5.82 20.89
CA LYS A 3 -17.82 5.68 22.36
C LYS A 3 -16.59 6.15 23.18
N PHE A 4 -15.39 6.13 22.58
CA PHE A 4 -14.15 6.67 23.16
C PHE A 4 -14.09 8.21 23.07
N LEU A 5 -14.86 8.82 22.16
CA LEU A 5 -15.03 10.27 22.00
C LEU A 5 -16.30 10.79 22.74
N ASP A 6 -17.35 9.97 22.88
CA ASP A 6 -18.64 10.37 23.46
C ASP A 6 -18.70 10.31 25.01
N GLU A 7 -17.84 9.53 25.69
CA GLU A 7 -17.87 9.36 27.17
C GLU A 7 -16.99 10.36 27.95
N ARG A 8 -16.13 11.16 27.30
CA ARG A 8 -15.20 12.09 27.97
C ARG A 8 -15.41 13.55 27.57
N GLY A 9 -16.56 14.08 27.98
CA GLY A 9 -16.75 15.52 28.09
C GLY A 9 -15.74 16.14 29.07
N SER A 10 -14.54 16.43 28.60
CA SER A 10 -13.63 17.47 29.12
C SER A 10 -12.43 17.61 28.18
N MET A 11 -12.44 18.68 27.39
CA MET A 11 -11.33 19.20 26.57
C MET A 11 -9.99 19.35 27.33
N CYS A 12 -9.98 19.34 28.66
CA CYS A 12 -8.81 19.68 29.49
C CYS A 12 -7.66 18.66 29.41
N ALA A 13 -7.91 17.39 29.10
CA ALA A 13 -6.86 16.36 29.08
C ALA A 13 -6.09 16.29 27.75
N TYR A 14 -6.70 16.73 26.64
CA TYR A 14 -6.11 16.74 25.30
C TYR A 14 -5.09 17.89 25.16
N ASP A 15 -5.46 19.10 25.58
CA ASP A 15 -4.56 20.26 25.60
C ASP A 15 -3.44 20.10 26.65
N ALA A 16 -3.70 19.44 27.78
CA ALA A 16 -2.69 19.13 28.78
C ALA A 16 -1.73 18.01 28.36
N ALA A 17 -2.13 17.12 27.44
CA ALA A 17 -1.25 16.11 26.86
C ALA A 17 -0.34 16.75 25.80
N LEU A 18 -0.88 17.59 24.92
CA LEU A 18 -0.11 18.36 23.94
C LEU A 18 0.86 19.36 24.61
N ALA A 19 0.44 20.06 25.67
CA ALA A 19 1.32 20.96 26.42
C ALA A 19 2.41 20.25 27.25
N ARG A 20 2.29 18.93 27.48
CA ARG A 20 3.32 18.09 28.12
C ARG A 20 4.26 17.41 27.13
N LEU A 21 3.90 17.36 25.85
CA LEU A 21 4.62 16.72 24.74
C LEU A 21 5.64 17.66 24.06
N GLY A 22 6.37 18.49 24.82
CA GLY A 22 7.61 19.01 24.25
C GLY A 22 8.43 17.85 23.67
N THR A 23 9.06 18.02 22.49
CA THR A 23 9.76 16.99 21.69
C THR A 23 10.05 15.71 22.47
N PRO A 24 9.15 14.70 22.43
CA PRO A 24 9.23 13.59 23.36
C PRO A 24 10.32 12.64 22.91
N ASP A 25 11.15 12.16 23.83
CA ASP A 25 12.06 11.06 23.51
C ASP A 25 11.29 9.74 23.30
N GLU A 26 11.90 8.83 22.55
CA GLU A 26 11.37 7.51 22.21
C GLU A 26 10.89 6.73 23.47
N SER A 27 11.55 6.94 24.62
CA SER A 27 11.18 6.28 25.87
C SER A 27 9.84 6.75 26.43
N THR A 28 9.48 8.02 26.20
CA THR A 28 8.23 8.65 26.63
C THR A 28 7.06 8.17 25.77
N LEU A 29 7.26 8.02 24.47
CA LEU A 29 6.26 7.45 23.56
C LEU A 29 6.02 5.97 23.85
N VAL A 30 7.08 5.19 24.03
CA VAL A 30 7.00 3.78 24.45
C VAL A 30 6.34 3.65 25.82
N GLN A 31 6.63 4.53 26.77
CA GLN A 31 5.96 4.57 28.07
C GLN A 31 4.49 4.97 27.96
N TRP A 32 4.11 5.90 27.09
CA TRP A 32 2.71 6.28 26.88
C TRP A 32 1.90 5.12 26.28
N PHE A 33 2.48 4.39 25.32
CA PHE A 33 1.89 3.16 24.80
C PHE A 33 1.89 2.01 25.82
N ALA A 34 2.83 2.00 26.78
CA ALA A 34 2.96 0.94 27.79
C ALA A 34 2.28 1.20 29.15
N SER A 35 1.99 2.46 29.51
CA SER A 35 1.60 2.84 30.88
C SER A 35 0.11 2.69 31.16
N GLY A 36 -0.76 2.78 30.15
CA GLY A 36 -2.19 2.51 30.32
C GLY A 36 -2.87 3.37 31.41
N GLU A 37 -2.40 4.59 31.67
CA GLU A 37 -2.92 5.50 32.71
C GLU A 37 -4.33 6.05 32.45
N GLY A 38 -5.14 5.38 31.62
CA GLY A 38 -6.58 5.55 31.47
C GLY A 38 -7.40 4.42 32.10
N SER A 39 -6.81 3.61 32.98
CA SER A 39 -7.42 2.42 33.58
C SER A 39 -8.59 2.75 34.52
N ALA A 40 -9.82 2.55 34.03
CA ALA A 40 -10.92 1.96 34.80
C ALA A 40 -12.09 1.50 33.90
N ALA A 41 -12.26 0.18 33.84
CA ALA A 41 -13.49 -0.60 33.60
C ALA A 41 -14.12 -0.69 32.18
N CYS A 42 -13.75 -1.72 31.39
CA CYS A 42 -14.58 -2.91 31.04
C CYS A 42 -13.86 -3.81 29.98
N PRO A 43 -14.12 -5.13 29.94
CA PRO A 43 -13.17 -6.16 29.46
C PRO A 43 -13.29 -6.59 27.97
N GLU A 44 -13.89 -5.79 27.09
CA GLU A 44 -14.30 -6.30 25.75
C GLU A 44 -13.68 -5.60 24.52
N THR A 45 -12.81 -4.61 24.67
CA THR A 45 -12.01 -4.09 23.53
C THR A 45 -10.62 -3.70 24.00
N GLY A 46 -9.62 -4.50 23.61
CA GLY A 46 -8.24 -4.37 24.09
C GLY A 46 -7.59 -3.04 23.71
N ASN A 47 -6.89 -2.40 24.66
CA ASN A 47 -5.98 -1.30 24.37
C ASN A 47 -4.76 -1.78 23.53
N LEU A 48 -3.98 -0.91 22.87
CA LEU A 48 -2.83 -1.29 22.03
C LEU A 48 -1.81 -2.19 22.78
N LYS A 49 -1.65 -2.01 24.09
CA LYS A 49 -0.85 -2.89 24.95
C LYS A 49 -1.55 -4.23 25.21
N GLU A 50 -2.86 -4.28 25.46
CA GLU A 50 -3.62 -5.52 25.51
C GLU A 50 -3.67 -6.24 24.16
N TRP A 51 -3.51 -5.52 23.05
CA TRP A 51 -3.40 -6.02 21.69
C TRP A 51 -2.00 -6.57 21.41
N LEU A 52 -0.93 -5.84 21.76
CA LEU A 52 0.44 -6.37 21.75
C LEU A 52 0.56 -7.58 22.67
N ASP A 53 -0.06 -7.54 23.85
CA ASP A 53 -0.08 -8.62 24.81
C ASP A 53 -1.02 -9.77 24.37
N ALA A 54 -2.13 -9.50 23.68
CA ALA A 54 -3.01 -10.53 23.11
C ALA A 54 -2.33 -11.23 21.93
N ALA A 55 -1.67 -10.49 21.03
CA ALA A 55 -0.85 -11.03 19.96
C ALA A 55 0.32 -11.87 20.51
N ARG A 56 0.97 -11.41 21.60
CA ARG A 56 1.99 -12.19 22.33
C ARG A 56 1.41 -13.42 23.04
N ARG A 57 0.15 -13.39 23.48
CA ARG A 57 -0.55 -14.51 24.13
C ARG A 57 -1.07 -15.54 23.12
N SER A 58 -1.57 -15.10 21.97
CA SER A 58 -2.04 -15.95 20.87
C SER A 58 -0.89 -16.55 20.05
N SER A 59 0.29 -15.90 20.05
CA SER A 59 1.51 -16.48 19.46
C SER A 59 2.11 -17.62 20.29
N GLY A 60 1.57 -17.90 21.49
CA GLY A 60 1.60 -19.20 22.14
C GLY A 60 2.90 -20.01 21.99
N ARG A 61 4.08 -19.42 22.23
CA ARG A 61 5.34 -20.15 22.43
C ARG A 61 6.13 -19.52 23.58
N PRO A 62 6.21 -20.20 24.76
CA PRO A 62 6.94 -19.72 25.94
C PRO A 62 8.47 -19.80 25.83
N ASP A 63 9.03 -20.17 24.69
CA ASP A 63 10.46 -20.33 24.47
C ASP A 63 10.94 -19.45 23.30
N GLY A 64 11.79 -18.47 23.63
CA GLY A 64 12.35 -17.47 22.70
C GLY A 64 13.31 -18.02 21.64
N THR A 65 12.99 -19.16 21.02
CA THR A 65 13.82 -19.83 20.00
C THR A 65 13.04 -20.56 18.91
N SER A 66 11.74 -20.32 18.77
CA SER A 66 11.01 -20.73 17.58
C SER A 66 11.13 -19.65 16.50
N ARG A 67 12.32 -19.50 15.89
CA ARG A 67 12.40 -18.87 14.57
C ARG A 67 11.35 -19.57 13.70
N LEU A 68 10.61 -18.83 12.86
CA LEU A 68 10.23 -19.38 11.57
C LEU A 68 11.54 -19.83 10.92
N ASN A 69 12.00 -21.04 11.25
CA ASN A 69 12.95 -21.78 10.43
C ASN A 69 12.14 -22.20 9.20
N ALA A 70 11.70 -21.21 8.44
CA ALA A 70 11.31 -21.41 7.06
C ALA A 70 12.61 -21.94 6.43
N GLN A 71 12.69 -23.25 6.30
CA GLN A 71 13.67 -23.84 5.43
C GLN A 71 13.26 -23.40 4.03
N PHE A 72 13.73 -22.23 3.60
CA PHE A 72 13.76 -21.81 2.19
C PHE A 72 14.73 -22.70 1.37
N GLN A 73 14.88 -23.96 1.77
CA GLN A 73 15.69 -24.99 1.12
C GLN A 73 15.03 -25.39 -0.20
N GLY A 74 14.99 -24.47 -1.15
CA GLY A 74 14.37 -24.72 -2.45
C GLY A 74 14.03 -23.46 -3.24
N LEU A 75 13.90 -22.30 -2.60
CA LEU A 75 13.69 -21.04 -3.33
C LEU A 75 15.02 -20.62 -3.94
N ARG A 76 15.36 -21.17 -5.11
CA ARG A 76 16.40 -20.64 -5.97
C ARG A 76 15.76 -20.38 -7.32
N THR A 77 15.90 -19.17 -7.83
CA THR A 77 15.58 -18.94 -9.24
C THR A 77 16.53 -19.79 -10.07
N ASN A 78 15.98 -20.51 -11.03
CA ASN A 78 16.77 -21.21 -12.03
C ASN A 78 16.88 -20.35 -13.31
N SER A 79 17.66 -20.80 -14.29
CA SER A 79 17.84 -20.04 -15.54
C SER A 79 16.51 -19.81 -16.29
N ALA A 80 15.59 -20.77 -16.28
CA ALA A 80 14.29 -20.61 -16.94
C ALA A 80 13.39 -19.59 -16.22
N ASP A 81 13.51 -19.48 -14.90
CA ASP A 81 12.79 -18.46 -14.12
C ASP A 81 13.28 -17.05 -14.51
N LEU A 82 14.60 -16.90 -14.71
CA LEU A 82 15.17 -15.65 -15.19
C LEU A 82 14.80 -15.35 -16.64
N ASP A 83 14.86 -16.34 -17.52
CA ASP A 83 14.45 -16.18 -18.93
C ASP A 83 12.99 -15.72 -19.00
N MET A 84 12.12 -16.26 -18.14
CA MET A 84 10.73 -15.82 -18.04
C MET A 84 10.61 -14.40 -17.48
N LEU A 85 11.34 -14.07 -16.41
CA LEU A 85 11.34 -12.71 -15.85
C LEU A 85 11.82 -11.67 -16.87
N GLU A 86 12.81 -11.99 -17.68
CA GLU A 86 13.28 -11.12 -18.75
C GLU A 86 12.26 -10.97 -19.88
N LEU A 87 11.74 -12.10 -20.38
CA LEU A 87 10.85 -12.11 -21.54
C LEU A 87 9.44 -11.57 -21.23
N ASP A 88 8.92 -11.93 -20.06
CA ASP A 88 7.54 -11.66 -19.68
C ASP A 88 7.43 -10.55 -18.63
N GLY A 89 8.54 -10.14 -17.98
CA GLY A 89 8.53 -9.13 -16.92
C GLY A 89 8.13 -9.68 -15.55
N TYR A 90 7.74 -10.96 -15.47
CA TYR A 90 7.35 -11.64 -14.24
C TYR A 90 7.65 -13.13 -14.27
N VAL A 91 7.69 -13.77 -13.09
CA VAL A 91 7.85 -15.21 -12.94
C VAL A 91 7.08 -15.74 -11.72
N PRO A 92 6.22 -16.77 -11.88
CA PRO A 92 5.61 -17.48 -10.76
C PRO A 92 6.63 -18.34 -10.01
N LEU A 93 6.63 -18.26 -8.69
CA LEU A 93 7.49 -19.04 -7.80
C LEU A 93 6.63 -20.00 -6.97
N ARG A 94 7.02 -21.27 -6.90
CA ARG A 94 6.23 -22.32 -6.23
C ARG A 94 6.82 -22.66 -4.86
N GLY A 95 5.94 -22.90 -3.89
CA GLY A 95 6.33 -23.34 -2.55
C GLY A 95 7.27 -22.39 -1.83
N VAL A 96 7.03 -21.08 -1.96
CA VAL A 96 7.82 -20.03 -1.27
C VAL A 96 7.63 -20.13 0.23
N LEU A 97 6.40 -20.38 0.68
CA LEU A 97 6.04 -20.62 2.06
C LEU A 97 5.45 -22.01 2.24
N ASP A 98 5.66 -22.60 3.41
CA ASP A 98 4.94 -23.79 3.81
C ASP A 98 3.52 -23.46 4.30
N ALA A 99 2.65 -24.47 4.34
CA ALA A 99 1.26 -24.31 4.74
C ALA A 99 1.09 -23.78 6.17
N SER A 100 2.02 -24.11 7.09
CA SER A 100 1.97 -23.64 8.48
C SER A 100 2.23 -22.13 8.56
N THR A 101 3.16 -21.64 7.75
CA THR A 101 3.54 -20.22 7.68
C THR A 101 2.40 -19.42 7.04
N CYS A 102 1.83 -19.92 5.94
CA CYS A 102 0.65 -19.32 5.32
C CYS A 102 -0.51 -19.20 6.30
N GLU A 103 -0.82 -20.28 7.03
CA GLU A 103 -1.92 -20.31 7.99
C GLU A 103 -1.71 -19.31 9.14
N SER A 104 -0.48 -19.20 9.63
CA SER A 104 -0.15 -18.26 10.71
C SER A 104 -0.29 -16.80 10.25
N LEU A 105 0.24 -16.46 9.07
CA LEU A 105 0.15 -15.11 8.50
C LEU A 105 -1.30 -14.74 8.13
N ARG A 106 -2.05 -15.68 7.54
CA ARG A 106 -3.49 -15.54 7.25
C ARG A 106 -4.28 -15.26 8.53
N SER A 107 -4.07 -16.06 9.57
CA SER A 107 -4.75 -15.89 10.85
C SER A 107 -4.42 -14.55 11.51
N ALA A 108 -3.16 -14.12 11.45
CA ALA A 108 -2.75 -12.80 11.95
C ALA A 108 -3.45 -11.66 11.18
N MET A 109 -3.51 -11.77 9.84
CA MET A 109 -4.23 -10.84 8.98
C MET A 109 -5.71 -10.78 9.34
N GLU A 110 -6.35 -11.93 9.56
CA GLU A 110 -7.75 -11.99 9.98
C GLU A 110 -7.94 -11.27 11.30
N VAL A 111 -7.09 -11.49 12.30
CA VAL A 111 -7.18 -10.79 13.59
C VAL A 111 -7.04 -9.28 13.41
N VAL A 112 -6.08 -8.81 12.61
CA VAL A 112 -5.87 -7.39 12.30
C VAL A 112 -7.11 -6.78 11.68
N VAL A 113 -7.62 -7.44 10.62
CA VAL A 113 -8.83 -7.00 9.93
C VAL A 113 -9.99 -7.00 10.91
N HIS A 114 -10.34 -8.11 11.58
CA HIS A 114 -11.48 -8.17 12.51
C HIS A 114 -11.42 -7.14 13.65
N ALA A 115 -10.24 -6.67 14.03
CA ALA A 115 -10.04 -5.60 15.00
C ALA A 115 -10.31 -4.18 14.45
N GLY A 116 -10.58 -4.04 13.15
CA GLY A 116 -10.91 -2.79 12.47
C GLY A 116 -9.69 -2.04 11.93
N PHE A 117 -8.58 -2.73 11.68
CA PHE A 117 -7.36 -2.13 11.14
C PHE A 117 -7.15 -2.48 9.66
N PRO A 118 -6.40 -1.66 8.91
CA PRO A 118 -5.97 -1.99 7.57
C PRO A 118 -5.18 -3.32 7.55
N PRO A 119 -5.39 -4.19 6.54
CA PRO A 119 -4.62 -5.42 6.37
C PRO A 119 -3.10 -5.26 6.53
N CYS A 120 -2.54 -4.13 6.06
CA CYS A 120 -1.09 -3.89 6.15
C CYS A 120 -0.58 -3.87 7.60
N PHE A 121 -1.43 -3.72 8.62
CA PHE A 121 -0.99 -3.85 10.01
C PHE A 121 -0.50 -5.26 10.38
N VAL A 122 -0.63 -6.26 9.50
CA VAL A 122 0.11 -7.53 9.63
C VAL A 122 1.64 -7.31 9.69
N TYR A 123 2.19 -6.28 9.03
CA TYR A 123 3.62 -5.98 9.11
C TYR A 123 4.01 -5.31 10.44
N ALA A 124 3.13 -5.20 11.43
CA ALA A 124 3.57 -4.87 12.79
C ALA A 124 4.34 -6.03 13.45
N PHE A 125 4.15 -7.26 12.98
CA PHE A 125 4.69 -8.49 13.58
C PHE A 125 6.09 -8.85 13.06
N ASP A 126 6.97 -9.29 13.98
CA ASP A 126 8.37 -9.67 13.69
C ASP A 126 8.51 -10.78 12.64
N ASP A 127 7.56 -11.70 12.61
CA ASP A 127 7.57 -12.86 11.72
C ASP A 127 7.54 -12.44 10.24
N VAL A 128 6.81 -11.35 9.92
CA VAL A 128 6.69 -10.84 8.55
C VAL A 128 7.99 -10.19 8.09
N TRP A 129 8.69 -9.49 8.97
CA TRP A 129 10.01 -8.91 8.67
C TRP A 129 11.12 -9.95 8.59
N SER A 130 11.01 -11.01 9.40
CA SER A 130 11.91 -12.16 9.29
C SER A 130 11.77 -12.81 7.91
N LEU A 131 10.54 -13.00 7.45
CA LEU A 131 10.23 -13.45 6.08
C LEU A 131 10.82 -12.51 5.03
N TYR A 132 10.61 -11.19 5.16
CA TYR A 132 11.14 -10.21 4.21
C TYR A 132 12.67 -10.28 4.08
N ALA A 133 13.38 -10.35 5.21
CA ALA A 133 14.83 -10.49 5.26
C ALA A 133 15.30 -11.83 4.67
N ASP A 134 14.56 -12.92 4.89
CA ASP A 134 14.88 -14.22 4.29
C ASP A 134 14.68 -14.22 2.77
N LEU A 135 13.61 -13.61 2.26
CA LEU A 135 13.38 -13.43 0.84
C LEU A 135 14.49 -12.60 0.19
N HIS A 136 14.88 -11.49 0.81
CA HIS A 136 16.02 -10.68 0.36
C HIS A 136 17.30 -11.52 0.26
N ARG A 137 17.63 -12.26 1.32
CA ARG A 137 18.80 -13.13 1.36
C ARG A 137 18.80 -14.21 0.29
N THR A 138 17.62 -14.73 -0.01
CA THR A 138 17.47 -15.91 -0.86
C THR A 138 17.36 -15.56 -2.34
N LEU A 139 16.73 -14.43 -2.68
CA LEU A 139 16.49 -13.99 -4.05
C LEU A 139 17.52 -12.96 -4.55
N PHE A 140 18.09 -12.13 -3.66
CA PHE A 140 18.86 -10.96 -4.06
C PHE A 140 20.25 -10.83 -3.44
N ALA A 141 20.46 -11.32 -2.20
CA ALA A 141 21.77 -11.19 -1.55
C ALA A 141 22.83 -12.07 -2.20
N LYS A 142 24.05 -11.54 -2.36
CA LYS A 142 25.17 -12.32 -2.87
C LYS A 142 25.46 -13.49 -1.92
N SER A 143 25.55 -14.69 -2.47
CA SER A 143 26.21 -15.80 -1.77
C SER A 143 27.68 -15.42 -1.60
N ASP A 144 28.15 -15.27 -0.36
CA ASP A 144 29.57 -15.07 -0.04
C ASP A 144 30.49 -16.18 -0.60
N ALA A 145 29.92 -17.30 -1.06
CA ALA A 145 30.65 -18.51 -1.41
C ALA A 145 31.11 -18.61 -2.87
N VAL A 146 30.67 -17.76 -3.81
CA VAL A 146 31.10 -17.89 -5.22
C VAL A 146 31.24 -16.51 -5.88
N ALA A 147 32.46 -15.98 -5.84
CA ALA A 147 32.90 -14.87 -6.70
C ALA A 147 33.21 -15.38 -8.13
N GLN A 148 32.30 -16.15 -8.72
CA GLN A 148 32.26 -16.35 -10.16
C GLN A 148 31.04 -15.63 -10.68
N GLU A 149 31.28 -14.68 -11.58
CA GLU A 149 30.31 -13.96 -12.40
C GLU A 149 29.53 -14.97 -13.27
N SER A 150 28.63 -15.77 -12.68
CA SER A 150 27.63 -16.47 -13.46
C SER A 150 26.43 -15.55 -13.61
N ASP A 151 26.18 -15.09 -14.84
CA ASP A 151 25.04 -14.26 -15.28
C ASP A 151 23.65 -14.88 -15.01
N SER A 152 23.53 -15.95 -14.23
CA SER A 152 22.35 -16.80 -14.12
C SER A 152 21.48 -16.58 -12.89
N ASP A 153 21.81 -15.61 -12.02
CA ASP A 153 21.03 -15.35 -10.80
C ASP A 153 20.65 -13.85 -10.69
N LEU A 154 19.45 -13.54 -10.18
CA LEU A 154 19.10 -12.18 -9.70
C LEU A 154 20.05 -11.72 -8.57
N LEU A 155 20.70 -12.69 -7.93
CA LEU A 155 21.68 -12.52 -6.87
C LEU A 155 22.84 -11.64 -7.38
N GLY A 156 23.06 -10.52 -6.68
CA GLY A 156 24.19 -9.64 -6.96
C GLY A 156 23.92 -8.42 -7.84
N MET A 157 22.67 -8.21 -8.26
CA MET A 157 22.25 -6.94 -8.88
C MET A 157 22.09 -5.78 -7.88
N GLY A 158 22.33 -6.01 -6.58
CA GLY A 158 22.39 -4.97 -5.56
C GLY A 158 21.03 -4.45 -5.10
N PHE A 159 19.98 -5.27 -5.20
CA PHE A 159 18.67 -4.93 -4.64
C PHE A 159 18.72 -4.84 -3.11
N GLU A 160 17.99 -3.88 -2.57
CA GLU A 160 17.74 -3.68 -1.15
C GLU A 160 16.24 -3.73 -0.85
N CYS A 161 15.87 -3.97 0.40
CA CYS A 161 14.50 -3.83 0.86
C CYS A 161 14.09 -2.35 0.82
N THR A 162 13.06 -2.02 0.05
CA THR A 162 12.52 -0.65 -0.06
C THR A 162 11.69 -0.25 1.16
N HIS A 163 11.08 -1.23 1.81
CA HIS A 163 10.03 -1.09 2.83
C HIS A 163 8.68 -0.60 2.30
N ASP A 164 8.45 -0.68 0.98
CA ASP A 164 7.10 -0.60 0.38
C ASP A 164 6.43 -1.97 0.49
N VAL A 165 5.38 -2.03 1.32
CA VAL A 165 4.73 -3.28 1.74
C VAL A 165 3.22 -3.12 1.65
N LEU A 166 2.56 -4.12 1.08
CA LEU A 166 1.14 -4.06 0.86
C LEU A 166 0.49 -5.42 1.06
N SER A 167 -0.75 -5.41 1.52
CA SER A 167 -1.47 -6.65 1.74
C SER A 167 -2.93 -6.50 1.40
N TRP A 168 -3.53 -7.62 1.01
CA TRP A 168 -4.88 -7.65 0.54
C TRP A 168 -5.67 -8.70 1.31
N PHE A 169 -6.80 -8.25 1.84
CA PHE A 169 -7.84 -9.12 2.36
C PHE A 169 -9.08 -8.95 1.49
N ILE A 170 -9.27 -9.87 0.53
CA ILE A 170 -10.45 -9.84 -0.33
C ILE A 170 -11.48 -10.82 0.16
N ASP A 171 -12.69 -10.32 0.34
CA ASP A 171 -13.84 -11.13 0.66
C ASP A 171 -14.95 -10.93 -0.40
N PRO A 172 -15.29 -11.96 -1.19
CA PRO A 172 -16.37 -11.90 -2.17
C PRO A 172 -17.77 -11.69 -1.56
N HIS A 173 -17.93 -11.95 -0.27
CA HIS A 173 -19.15 -11.65 0.46
C HIS A 173 -19.32 -10.17 0.76
N TYR A 174 -18.39 -9.32 0.33
CA TYR A 174 -18.51 -7.87 0.39
C TYR A 174 -18.83 -7.30 -0.99
N ARG A 175 -19.83 -6.43 -1.05
CA ARG A 175 -20.10 -5.55 -2.19
C ARG A 175 -19.38 -4.24 -1.97
N TYR A 176 -18.80 -3.74 -3.05
CA TYR A 176 -18.53 -2.34 -3.23
C TYR A 176 -19.53 -1.81 -4.26
N ASP A 177 -20.37 -0.87 -3.85
CA ASP A 177 -21.27 -0.13 -4.74
C ASP A 177 -21.25 1.37 -4.39
N ALA A 178 -22.10 2.14 -5.07
CA ALA A 178 -22.24 3.56 -4.84
C ALA A 178 -22.60 3.88 -3.38
N GLU A 179 -23.15 2.94 -2.60
CA GLU A 179 -23.51 3.16 -1.18
C GLU A 179 -22.38 2.74 -0.22
N GLY A 180 -21.27 2.19 -0.73
CA GLY A 180 -20.09 1.79 0.06
C GLY A 180 -19.91 0.27 0.18
N PHE A 181 -19.28 -0.15 1.29
CA PHE A 181 -19.01 -1.55 1.57
C PHE A 181 -20.16 -2.20 2.33
N HIS A 182 -20.81 -3.20 1.71
CA HIS A 182 -21.95 -3.89 2.30
C HIS A 182 -21.78 -5.41 2.19
N PRO A 183 -22.12 -6.19 3.22
CA PRO A 183 -22.27 -7.63 3.07
C PRO A 183 -23.22 -7.94 1.92
N PHE A 184 -22.86 -8.88 1.06
CA PHE A 184 -23.69 -9.36 -0.02
C PHE A 184 -24.87 -10.11 0.59
N ASP A 185 -26.03 -9.45 0.71
CA ASP A 185 -27.27 -10.15 1.00
C ASP A 185 -27.69 -10.92 -0.26
N GLY A 186 -27.32 -12.19 -0.33
CA GLY A 186 -27.80 -13.09 -1.39
C GLY A 186 -29.32 -13.29 -1.39
N SER A 187 -30.06 -12.58 -0.53
CA SER A 187 -31.50 -12.68 -0.36
C SER A 187 -32.18 -11.32 -0.54
N SER A 188 -32.99 -11.21 -1.58
CA SER A 188 -34.28 -10.58 -1.37
C SER A 188 -34.97 -11.30 -0.20
N LYS A 189 -35.02 -10.68 0.98
CA LYS A 189 -35.80 -11.12 2.16
C LYS A 189 -35.50 -12.56 2.64
N ALA A 190 -34.38 -12.79 3.32
CA ALA A 190 -34.28 -13.87 4.30
C ALA A 190 -34.06 -13.25 5.69
N SER A 191 -35.09 -13.35 6.52
CA SER A 191 -35.20 -12.80 7.88
C SER A 191 -34.38 -13.59 8.91
N GLY A 192 -33.06 -13.71 8.70
CA GLY A 192 -32.12 -14.21 9.70
C GLY A 192 -31.29 -13.07 10.25
N ALA A 193 -31.31 -12.85 11.56
CA ALA A 193 -30.44 -11.86 12.18
C ALA A 193 -28.98 -12.23 11.92
N ALA A 194 -28.25 -11.37 11.18
CA ALA A 194 -26.81 -11.51 11.02
C ALA A 194 -26.15 -11.67 12.39
N SER A 195 -25.18 -12.57 12.50
CA SER A 195 -24.38 -12.75 13.71
C SER A 195 -23.64 -11.45 14.05
N ASP A 196 -23.32 -11.24 15.32
CA ASP A 196 -22.62 -10.01 15.73
C ASP A 196 -21.20 -9.91 15.15
N ALA A 197 -20.61 -11.05 14.77
CA ALA A 197 -19.37 -11.11 13.99
C ALA A 197 -19.58 -10.56 12.56
N GLU A 198 -20.61 -11.01 11.84
CA GLU A 198 -20.94 -10.49 10.49
C GLU A 198 -21.28 -8.99 10.49
N LYS A 199 -21.92 -8.48 11.56
CA LYS A 199 -22.18 -7.04 11.74
C LYS A 199 -20.93 -6.22 12.10
N ALA A 200 -19.95 -6.83 12.75
CA ALA A 200 -18.68 -6.18 13.06
C ALA A 200 -17.80 -6.08 11.80
N LEU A 201 -17.77 -7.15 11.03
CA LEU A 201 -17.06 -7.28 9.76
C LEU A 201 -17.71 -6.37 8.70
N SER A 202 -19.03 -6.17 8.69
CA SER A 202 -19.72 -5.26 7.75
C SER A 202 -19.36 -3.77 7.92
N LYS A 203 -18.68 -3.41 9.02
CA LYS A 203 -18.23 -2.04 9.30
C LYS A 203 -16.75 -1.82 8.97
N ASN A 204 -16.11 -2.82 8.37
CA ASN A 204 -14.68 -2.84 8.16
C ASN A 204 -14.34 -2.37 6.75
N TYR A 205 -14.10 -1.07 6.61
CA TYR A 205 -13.84 -0.42 5.33
C TYR A 205 -12.53 -0.86 4.66
N PHE A 206 -11.69 -1.63 5.37
CA PHE A 206 -10.41 -2.12 4.86
C PHE A 206 -10.49 -3.52 4.22
N VAL A 207 -11.64 -4.21 4.30
CA VAL A 207 -11.89 -5.43 3.52
C VAL A 207 -12.25 -5.02 2.11
N SER A 208 -11.51 -5.50 1.11
CA SER A 208 -11.78 -5.14 -0.28
C SER A 208 -12.69 -6.16 -0.98
N ALA A 209 -13.58 -5.66 -1.84
CA ALA A 209 -14.44 -6.48 -2.69
C ALA A 209 -13.72 -6.92 -3.97
N CYS A 210 -12.56 -6.32 -4.29
CA CYS A 210 -11.79 -6.64 -5.49
C CYS A 210 -10.31 -6.27 -5.35
N GLY A 211 -9.49 -6.76 -6.28
CA GLY A 211 -8.11 -6.32 -6.39
C GLY A 211 -8.00 -4.95 -7.06
N PHE A 212 -6.78 -4.60 -7.45
CA PHE A 212 -6.50 -3.34 -8.13
C PHE A 212 -6.96 -3.35 -9.58
N SER A 213 -7.18 -2.15 -10.11
CA SER A 213 -7.31 -1.90 -11.56
C SER A 213 -5.98 -2.20 -12.27
N PRO A 214 -5.97 -2.34 -13.59
CA PRO A 214 -4.75 -2.40 -14.41
C PRO A 214 -3.82 -1.23 -14.11
N HIS A 215 -2.60 -1.51 -13.65
CA HIS A 215 -1.58 -0.52 -13.34
C HIS A 215 -0.15 -1.10 -13.43
N ARG A 216 0.83 -0.22 -13.23
CA ARG A 216 2.26 -0.53 -13.05
C ARG A 216 2.69 0.04 -11.71
N ASP A 217 3.62 -0.61 -11.02
CA ASP A 217 4.08 -0.13 -9.70
C ASP A 217 4.87 1.18 -9.81
N ARG A 218 5.59 1.43 -10.92
CA ARG A 218 6.34 2.69 -11.10
C ARG A 218 6.25 3.20 -12.52
N GLN A 219 6.00 4.51 -12.66
CA GLN A 219 5.94 5.21 -13.93
C GLN A 219 6.75 6.51 -13.93
N PRO A 220 8.10 6.46 -13.86
CA PRO A 220 8.91 7.66 -14.01
C PRO A 220 8.85 8.18 -15.45
N ASP A 221 9.08 9.49 -15.61
CA ASP A 221 9.15 10.15 -16.91
C ASP A 221 10.19 9.48 -17.83
N ASP A 222 11.38 9.22 -17.30
CA ASP A 222 12.37 8.38 -17.97
C ASP A 222 12.14 6.91 -17.62
N THR A 223 11.38 6.22 -18.47
CA THR A 223 11.13 4.78 -18.31
C THR A 223 12.41 3.94 -18.43
N SER A 224 13.46 4.42 -19.12
CA SER A 224 14.71 3.66 -19.26
C SER A 224 15.46 3.53 -17.93
N SER A 225 15.28 4.50 -17.03
CA SER A 225 15.82 4.48 -15.66
C SER A 225 15.37 3.26 -14.84
N CYS A 226 14.20 2.68 -15.18
CA CYS A 226 13.66 1.50 -14.52
C CYS A 226 14.47 0.23 -14.78
N PHE A 227 15.42 0.21 -15.72
CA PHE A 227 16.09 -1.02 -16.17
C PHE A 227 17.61 -0.95 -15.94
N PHE A 228 18.23 -2.11 -15.72
CA PHE A 228 19.69 -2.17 -15.62
C PHE A 228 20.33 -2.02 -17.00
N GLU A 229 21.37 -1.19 -17.12
CA GLU A 229 22.09 -1.03 -18.40
C GLU A 229 22.67 -2.34 -18.91
N ARG A 230 23.19 -3.17 -18.00
CA ARG A 230 23.79 -4.48 -18.34
C ARG A 230 22.75 -5.56 -18.63
N ARG A 231 21.50 -5.37 -18.19
CA ARG A 231 20.38 -6.32 -18.30
C ARG A 231 19.07 -5.54 -18.53
N PRO A 232 18.88 -4.94 -19.71
CA PRO A 232 17.82 -3.94 -19.96
C PRO A 232 16.40 -4.52 -19.93
N MET A 233 16.25 -5.83 -19.76
CA MET A 233 14.96 -6.51 -19.60
C MET A 233 14.56 -6.69 -18.13
N ILE A 234 15.51 -6.58 -17.19
CA ILE A 234 15.26 -6.70 -15.76
C ILE A 234 15.08 -5.30 -15.16
N SER A 235 13.95 -5.10 -14.50
CA SER A 235 13.68 -3.86 -13.79
C SER A 235 14.52 -3.74 -12.51
N ARG A 236 14.96 -2.52 -12.18
CA ARG A 236 15.64 -2.13 -10.93
C ARG A 236 14.72 -2.10 -9.72
N PHE A 237 13.41 -2.34 -9.90
CA PHE A 237 12.44 -2.50 -8.83
C PHE A 237 11.61 -3.77 -9.08
N GLN A 238 11.48 -4.60 -8.05
CA GLN A 238 10.82 -5.90 -8.10
C GLN A 238 9.81 -6.02 -6.98
N THR A 239 8.62 -6.50 -7.30
CA THR A 239 7.57 -6.83 -6.33
C THR A 239 7.43 -8.34 -6.25
N ILE A 240 7.48 -8.89 -5.04
CA ILE A 240 7.06 -10.27 -4.78
C ILE A 240 5.66 -10.23 -4.15
N TRP A 241 4.70 -10.89 -4.79
CA TRP A 241 3.34 -11.05 -4.30
C TRP A 241 3.12 -12.50 -3.88
N ILE A 242 2.75 -12.74 -2.63
CA ILE A 242 2.65 -14.07 -2.03
C ILE A 242 1.20 -14.36 -1.66
N ALA A 243 0.67 -15.47 -2.17
CA ALA A 243 -0.65 -15.97 -1.85
C ALA A 243 -0.64 -16.62 -0.45
N LEU A 244 -1.41 -16.09 0.50
CA LEU A 244 -1.61 -16.72 1.82
C LEU A 244 -2.82 -17.66 1.84
N THR A 245 -3.77 -17.46 0.92
CA THR A 245 -4.79 -18.42 0.54
C THR A 245 -4.70 -18.71 -0.95
N ARG A 246 -5.33 -19.80 -1.41
CA ARG A 246 -5.36 -20.14 -2.84
C ARG A 246 -5.95 -18.98 -3.65
N ALA A 247 -5.22 -18.54 -4.66
CA ALA A 247 -5.63 -17.49 -5.59
C ALA A 247 -6.00 -18.07 -6.95
N THR A 248 -7.19 -17.73 -7.43
CA THR A 248 -7.80 -18.26 -8.65
C THR A 248 -8.46 -17.14 -9.46
N PRO A 249 -8.76 -17.36 -10.75
CA PRO A 249 -9.52 -16.40 -11.54
C PRO A 249 -10.88 -16.04 -10.91
N THR A 250 -11.49 -16.97 -10.15
CA THR A 250 -12.78 -16.77 -9.51
C THR A 250 -12.71 -16.09 -8.16
N ASN A 251 -11.56 -15.99 -7.50
CA ASN A 251 -11.43 -15.28 -6.22
C ASN A 251 -10.34 -14.19 -6.25
N SER A 252 -10.12 -13.57 -7.42
CA SER A 252 -9.24 -12.41 -7.56
C SER A 252 -7.73 -12.70 -7.52
N CYS A 253 -7.26 -13.73 -8.26
CA CYS A 253 -5.82 -13.83 -8.58
C CYS A 253 -5.35 -12.65 -9.42
N LEU A 254 -4.03 -12.51 -9.54
CA LEU A 254 -3.43 -11.52 -10.43
C LEU A 254 -3.64 -11.89 -11.89
N TYR A 255 -3.78 -10.87 -12.71
CA TYR A 255 -3.74 -10.90 -14.17
C TYR A 255 -2.53 -10.07 -14.60
N MET A 256 -1.80 -10.55 -15.58
CA MET A 256 -0.57 -9.92 -16.05
C MET A 256 -0.53 -9.88 -17.57
N LEU A 257 0.05 -8.81 -18.10
CA LEU A 257 0.45 -8.70 -19.49
C LEU A 257 1.97 -8.90 -19.60
N PRO A 258 2.42 -9.88 -20.40
CA PRO A 258 3.85 -10.08 -20.64
C PRO A 258 4.52 -8.84 -21.25
N ALA A 259 5.74 -8.54 -20.81
CA ALA A 259 6.54 -7.40 -21.26
C ALA A 259 6.60 -7.28 -22.80
N HIS A 260 6.86 -8.38 -23.50
CA HIS A 260 6.94 -8.38 -24.97
C HIS A 260 5.60 -8.07 -25.68
N ALA A 261 4.47 -8.23 -25.00
CA ALA A 261 3.13 -7.94 -25.53
C ALA A 261 2.64 -6.54 -25.15
N ASP A 262 3.39 -5.81 -24.34
CA ASP A 262 3.00 -4.53 -23.75
C ASP A 262 3.93 -3.40 -24.23
N PRO A 263 3.48 -2.56 -25.18
CA PRO A 263 4.28 -1.44 -25.65
C PRO A 263 4.67 -0.45 -24.55
N GLY A 264 3.86 -0.31 -23.50
CA GLY A 264 4.13 0.62 -22.41
C GLY A 264 5.15 0.09 -21.40
N TYR A 265 5.52 -1.20 -21.45
CA TYR A 265 6.52 -1.77 -20.53
C TYR A 265 7.87 -1.04 -20.64
N TYR A 266 8.38 -0.90 -21.87
CA TYR A 266 9.67 -0.24 -22.15
C TYR A 266 9.54 1.24 -22.55
N LEU A 267 8.42 1.64 -23.17
CA LEU A 267 8.29 2.97 -23.77
C LEU A 267 7.63 4.01 -22.87
N GLY A 268 7.10 3.62 -21.71
CA GLY A 268 6.23 4.50 -20.95
C GLY A 268 4.79 4.45 -21.47
N ASP A 269 3.86 4.77 -20.57
CA ASP A 269 2.49 5.10 -20.98
C ASP A 269 2.46 6.57 -21.46
N THR A 270 1.42 6.96 -22.20
CA THR A 270 1.29 8.32 -22.75
C THR A 270 -0.08 8.85 -22.42
N ASP A 271 -0.19 10.13 -22.07
CA ASP A 271 -1.47 10.77 -21.73
C ASP A 271 -2.51 10.71 -22.86
N ALA A 272 -2.07 10.54 -24.12
CA ALA A 272 -2.93 10.53 -25.28
C ALA A 272 -3.86 9.31 -25.38
N VAL A 273 -3.48 8.15 -24.80
CA VAL A 273 -4.20 6.89 -24.99
C VAL A 273 -4.15 6.05 -23.71
N ASP A 274 -5.31 5.57 -23.27
CA ASP A 274 -5.45 4.57 -22.21
C ASP A 274 -4.49 3.37 -22.43
N PRO A 275 -3.69 2.98 -21.44
CA PRO A 275 -2.67 1.94 -21.59
C PRO A 275 -3.22 0.62 -22.13
N LEU A 276 -4.39 0.19 -21.65
CA LEU A 276 -5.00 -1.05 -22.11
C LEU A 276 -5.56 -0.94 -23.53
N ARG A 277 -6.04 0.22 -23.98
CA ARG A 277 -6.40 0.45 -25.39
C ARG A 277 -5.19 0.43 -26.31
N ARG A 278 -4.02 0.84 -25.80
CA ARG A 278 -2.76 0.76 -26.56
C ARG A 278 -2.30 -0.69 -26.73
N VAL A 279 -2.56 -1.55 -25.75
CA VAL A 279 -2.27 -3.00 -25.82
C VAL A 279 -3.32 -3.75 -26.66
N PHE A 280 -4.60 -3.60 -26.34
CA PHE A 280 -5.69 -4.36 -26.93
C PHE A 280 -6.35 -3.64 -28.10
N LYS A 281 -5.66 -3.58 -29.24
CA LYS A 281 -6.16 -2.93 -30.46
C LYS A 281 -7.12 -3.83 -31.23
N GLU A 282 -6.78 -5.11 -31.29
CA GLU A 282 -7.49 -6.13 -32.04
C GLU A 282 -7.96 -7.26 -31.11
N LYS A 283 -8.95 -8.04 -31.58
CA LYS A 283 -9.49 -9.17 -30.80
C LYS A 283 -8.44 -10.21 -30.43
N ALA A 284 -7.40 -10.37 -31.26
CA ALA A 284 -6.33 -11.33 -31.02
C ALA A 284 -5.44 -10.94 -29.83
N ASP A 285 -5.30 -9.65 -29.54
CA ASP A 285 -4.40 -9.13 -28.50
C ASP A 285 -4.84 -9.60 -27.10
N TYR A 286 -6.14 -9.83 -26.90
CA TYR A 286 -6.67 -10.39 -25.65
C TYR A 286 -6.14 -11.79 -25.32
N GLN A 287 -5.56 -12.51 -26.28
CA GLN A 287 -4.90 -13.81 -26.02
C GLN A 287 -3.58 -13.67 -25.26
N MET A 288 -3.02 -12.46 -25.19
CA MET A 288 -1.80 -12.18 -24.42
C MET A 288 -2.08 -12.02 -22.93
N LEU A 289 -3.35 -11.83 -22.54
CA LEU A 289 -3.75 -11.75 -21.15
C LEU A 289 -3.57 -13.09 -20.44
N ARG A 290 -2.84 -13.10 -19.32
CA ARG A 290 -2.62 -14.29 -18.52
C ARG A 290 -3.14 -14.09 -17.10
N ALA A 291 -4.00 -15.00 -16.65
CA ALA A 291 -4.33 -15.13 -15.24
C ALA A 291 -3.24 -15.95 -14.54
N ILE A 292 -2.85 -15.53 -13.33
CA ILE A 292 -1.77 -16.13 -12.54
C ILE A 292 -2.36 -16.79 -11.29
N PRO A 293 -2.94 -18.00 -11.42
CA PRO A 293 -3.42 -18.76 -10.26
C PRO A 293 -2.23 -19.30 -9.45
N LEU A 294 -2.36 -19.20 -8.13
CA LEU A 294 -1.33 -19.55 -7.16
C LEU A 294 -1.96 -20.36 -6.03
N GLU A 295 -1.28 -21.43 -5.60
CA GLU A 295 -1.65 -22.12 -4.37
C GLU A 295 -1.22 -21.29 -3.15
N ALA A 296 -1.75 -21.60 -1.97
CA ALA A 296 -1.28 -20.97 -0.75
C ALA A 296 0.22 -21.27 -0.55
N GLY A 297 1.02 -20.23 -0.39
CA GLY A 297 2.48 -20.30 -0.25
C GLY A 297 3.23 -20.17 -1.57
N ASP A 298 2.56 -20.15 -2.71
CA ASP A 298 3.16 -19.74 -3.97
C ASP A 298 3.26 -18.20 -4.04
N ALA A 299 4.12 -17.70 -4.92
CA ALA A 299 4.30 -16.29 -5.17
C ALA A 299 4.40 -15.98 -6.67
N VAL A 300 4.38 -14.70 -7.01
CA VAL A 300 4.84 -14.19 -8.30
C VAL A 300 5.77 -13.01 -8.06
N LEU A 301 6.93 -13.03 -8.72
CA LEU A 301 7.89 -11.95 -8.75
C LEU A 301 7.72 -11.18 -10.05
N PHE A 302 7.64 -9.86 -10.02
CA PHE A 302 7.47 -9.04 -11.22
C PHE A 302 8.14 -7.67 -11.11
N GLY A 303 8.61 -7.15 -12.24
CA GLY A 303 9.23 -5.83 -12.30
C GLY A 303 8.19 -4.71 -12.18
N CYS A 304 8.62 -3.52 -11.73
CA CYS A 304 7.71 -2.38 -11.51
C CYS A 304 6.97 -1.89 -12.76
N ARG A 305 7.47 -2.26 -13.95
CA ARG A 305 6.85 -1.96 -15.23
C ARG A 305 5.85 -3.01 -15.68
N THR A 306 5.70 -4.15 -15.01
CA THR A 306 4.75 -5.19 -15.43
C THR A 306 3.32 -4.70 -15.25
N MET A 307 2.55 -4.66 -16.33
CA MET A 307 1.12 -4.30 -16.27
C MET A 307 0.36 -5.45 -15.61
N HIS A 308 -0.27 -5.17 -14.47
CA HIS A 308 -0.95 -6.18 -13.68
C HIS A 308 -2.17 -5.62 -12.92
N TRP A 309 -3.06 -6.52 -12.51
CA TRP A 309 -4.26 -6.20 -11.74
C TRP A 309 -4.84 -7.45 -11.09
N ALA A 310 -5.90 -7.31 -10.29
CA ALA A 310 -6.65 -8.45 -9.80
C ALA A 310 -8.17 -8.26 -10.04
N ALA A 311 -8.80 -9.26 -10.65
CA ALA A 311 -10.19 -9.17 -11.07
C ALA A 311 -11.17 -9.12 -9.88
N ARG A 312 -12.43 -8.76 -10.12
CA ARG A 312 -13.48 -8.93 -9.11
C ARG A 312 -13.74 -10.43 -8.88
N PRO A 313 -13.85 -10.89 -7.63
CA PRO A 313 -14.15 -12.28 -7.33
C PRO A 313 -15.61 -12.62 -7.71
N SER A 314 -15.85 -13.90 -7.92
CA SER A 314 -17.17 -14.49 -8.14
C SER A 314 -18.02 -14.31 -6.90
N ARG A 315 -19.27 -13.92 -7.11
CA ARG A 315 -20.28 -13.78 -6.05
C ARG A 315 -21.12 -15.05 -5.87
N LEU A 316 -20.84 -16.10 -6.64
CA LEU A 316 -21.53 -17.38 -6.47
C LEU A 316 -21.06 -18.02 -5.17
N PRO A 317 -21.97 -18.42 -4.25
CA PRO A 317 -21.60 -18.99 -2.95
C PRO A 317 -20.67 -20.21 -3.03
N SER A 318 -20.71 -20.96 -4.12
CA SER A 318 -19.84 -22.12 -4.34
C SER A 318 -18.43 -21.76 -4.82
N TRP A 319 -18.15 -20.48 -5.08
CA TRP A 319 -16.88 -19.97 -5.62
C TRP A 319 -16.38 -18.72 -4.87
N SER A 320 -17.01 -18.39 -3.75
CA SER A 320 -16.78 -17.16 -2.97
C SER A 320 -15.76 -17.40 -1.85
N GLU A 321 -14.58 -17.88 -2.21
CA GLU A 321 -13.47 -18.03 -1.26
C GLU A 321 -12.77 -16.69 -1.01
N GLN A 322 -12.42 -16.41 0.25
CA GLN A 322 -11.61 -15.24 0.60
C GLN A 322 -10.19 -15.37 0.04
N ARG A 323 -9.62 -14.26 -0.43
CA ARG A 323 -8.27 -14.19 -0.98
C ARG A 323 -7.38 -13.27 -0.17
N VAL A 324 -6.42 -13.86 0.53
CA VAL A 324 -5.45 -13.16 1.37
C VAL A 324 -4.08 -13.23 0.73
N ALA A 325 -3.39 -12.09 0.68
CA ALA A 325 -2.03 -11.99 0.13
C ALA A 325 -1.23 -10.89 0.79
N ILE A 326 0.09 -11.01 0.72
CA ILE A 326 1.07 -10.01 1.16
C ILE A 326 2.06 -9.76 0.03
N SER A 327 2.66 -8.57 -0.02
CA SER A 327 3.76 -8.27 -0.91
C SER A 327 4.92 -7.61 -0.19
N PHE A 328 6.08 -7.77 -0.79
CA PHE A 328 7.28 -7.04 -0.47
C PHE A 328 7.88 -6.51 -1.76
N THR A 329 8.64 -5.44 -1.68
CA THR A 329 9.31 -4.91 -2.86
C THR A 329 10.79 -4.71 -2.59
N PHE A 330 11.58 -4.77 -3.65
CA PHE A 330 13.03 -4.68 -3.58
C PHE A 330 13.49 -3.77 -4.70
N SER A 331 14.42 -2.87 -4.41
CA SER A 331 14.90 -1.89 -5.37
C SER A 331 16.41 -1.74 -5.31
N HIS A 332 17.01 -1.46 -6.46
CA HIS A 332 18.37 -0.95 -6.49
C HIS A 332 18.37 0.50 -5.95
N PRO A 333 19.25 0.86 -4.99
CA PRO A 333 19.24 2.19 -4.36
C PRO A 333 19.42 3.36 -5.33
N SER A 334 20.04 3.13 -6.49
CA SER A 334 20.19 4.15 -7.54
C SER A 334 18.90 4.39 -8.35
N PHE A 335 17.86 3.60 -8.15
CA PHE A 335 16.55 3.80 -8.76
C PHE A 335 15.56 4.30 -7.69
N GLU A 336 15.41 3.53 -6.62
CA GLU A 336 14.60 3.93 -5.47
C GLU A 336 15.28 3.43 -4.20
N ALA A 337 15.66 4.37 -3.35
CA ALA A 337 16.24 4.08 -2.05
C ALA A 337 15.17 3.59 -1.08
N THR A 338 15.60 2.92 -0.01
CA THR A 338 14.72 2.53 1.07
C THR A 338 13.99 3.73 1.70
N TYR A 339 12.78 3.47 2.19
CA TYR A 339 12.01 4.46 2.96
C TYR A 339 12.61 4.68 4.34
N CYS A 340 13.31 3.68 4.88
CA CYS A 340 13.88 3.69 6.22
C CYS A 340 15.42 3.49 6.18
N PRO A 341 16.22 4.54 5.92
CA PRO A 341 17.67 4.44 5.67
C PRO A 341 18.48 3.93 6.86
N ASP A 342 18.12 4.31 8.09
CA ASP A 342 18.82 3.83 9.30
C ASP A 342 18.55 2.34 9.62
N GLN A 343 17.66 1.72 8.84
CA GLN A 343 17.30 0.30 8.95
C GLN A 343 18.01 -0.58 7.91
N VAL A 344 18.69 0.02 6.91
CA VAL A 344 19.30 -0.63 5.72
C VAL A 344 20.33 -1.70 6.03
N HIS A 345 21.01 -1.61 7.18
CA HIS A 345 22.11 -2.53 7.50
C HIS A 345 21.72 -3.65 8.44
N SER A 346 20.44 -3.77 8.81
CA SER A 346 19.99 -4.81 9.73
C SER A 346 19.17 -5.87 9.03
N THR A 347 19.87 -6.84 8.44
CA THR A 347 19.28 -8.16 8.12
C THR A 347 18.76 -8.93 9.36
N SER A 348 18.83 -8.31 10.54
CA SER A 348 18.20 -8.76 11.77
C SER A 348 16.90 -8.01 12.03
N ALA A 349 15.80 -8.76 12.16
CA ALA A 349 14.48 -8.25 12.58
C ALA A 349 14.46 -7.52 13.95
N ARG A 350 15.62 -7.39 14.61
CA ARG A 350 15.78 -6.91 15.99
C ARG A 350 16.08 -5.41 16.13
N LYS A 351 16.32 -4.67 15.04
CA LYS A 351 16.58 -3.22 15.10
C LYS A 351 15.40 -2.34 14.74
N GLU A 352 14.39 -2.88 14.07
CA GLU A 352 13.15 -2.14 13.88
C GLU A 352 12.39 -2.11 15.20
N THR A 353 12.27 -0.91 15.77
CA THR A 353 11.41 -0.73 16.94
C THR A 353 9.96 -0.90 16.52
N SER A 354 9.12 -1.43 17.40
CA SER A 354 7.69 -1.57 17.12
C SER A 354 7.06 -0.25 16.70
N PHE A 355 7.59 0.88 17.17
CA PHE A 355 7.17 2.21 16.74
C PHE A 355 7.49 2.48 15.27
N SER A 356 8.72 2.25 14.82
CA SER A 356 9.14 2.52 13.44
C SER A 356 8.26 1.79 12.41
N ARG A 357 7.88 0.54 12.70
CA ARG A 357 6.96 -0.23 11.86
C ARG A 357 5.57 0.36 11.82
N ILE A 358 5.04 0.78 12.97
CA ILE A 358 3.72 1.40 13.04
C ILE A 358 3.72 2.75 12.31
N ALA A 359 4.79 3.55 12.46
CA ALA A 359 4.95 4.79 11.70
C ALA A 359 4.99 4.52 10.20
N LEU A 360 5.78 3.53 9.75
CA LEU A 360 5.83 3.13 8.35
C LEU A 360 4.46 2.71 7.83
N LEU A 361 3.72 1.91 8.61
CA LEU A 361 2.38 1.44 8.23
C LEU A 361 1.35 2.55 8.12
N CYS A 362 1.39 3.52 9.04
CA CYS A 362 0.58 4.74 8.96
C CYS A 362 0.93 5.53 7.69
N ALA A 363 2.21 5.72 7.40
CA ALA A 363 2.68 6.39 6.18
C ALA A 363 2.24 5.65 4.90
N GLN A 364 2.38 4.33 4.86
CA GLN A 364 1.93 3.49 3.74
C GLN A 364 0.42 3.57 3.54
N CYS A 365 -0.38 3.64 4.62
CA CYS A 365 -1.82 3.86 4.50
C CYS A 365 -2.15 5.21 3.85
N LEU A 366 -1.37 6.26 4.14
CA LEU A 366 -1.54 7.58 3.54
C LEU A 366 -1.14 7.57 2.05
N ILE A 367 -0.03 6.93 1.70
CA ILE A 367 0.40 6.74 0.30
C ILE A 367 -0.69 6.03 -0.51
N TYR A 368 -1.24 4.95 0.03
CA TYR A 368 -2.27 4.13 -0.62
C TYR A 368 -3.69 4.51 -0.15
N GLN A 369 -3.93 5.78 0.19
CA GLN A 369 -5.21 6.25 0.75
C GLN A 369 -6.41 5.95 -0.15
N ASP A 370 -6.22 6.01 -1.47
CA ASP A 370 -7.26 5.72 -2.46
C ASP A 370 -7.70 4.24 -2.42
N ARG A 371 -6.82 3.36 -1.93
CA ARG A 371 -7.05 1.92 -1.77
C ARG A 371 -7.70 1.59 -0.43
N PHE A 372 -7.31 2.28 0.64
CA PHE A 372 -7.81 2.03 1.99
C PHE A 372 -9.04 2.85 2.36
N GLN A 373 -9.44 3.83 1.55
CA GLN A 373 -10.60 4.69 1.78
C GLN A 373 -10.58 5.30 3.19
N LEU A 374 -9.43 5.86 3.55
CA LEU A 374 -9.20 6.42 4.88
C LEU A 374 -10.22 7.51 5.17
N ARG A 375 -10.88 7.44 6.33
CA ARG A 375 -11.71 8.54 6.80
C ARG A 375 -10.81 9.68 7.24
N VAL A 376 -11.36 10.89 7.36
CA VAL A 376 -10.61 12.06 7.87
C VAL A 376 -9.89 11.76 9.19
N LEU A 377 -10.55 11.04 10.10
CA LEU A 377 -9.95 10.63 11.38
C LEU A 377 -8.74 9.73 11.21
N ASP A 378 -8.80 8.81 10.24
CA ASP A 378 -7.71 7.87 9.97
C ASP A 378 -6.52 8.63 9.35
N ILE A 379 -6.79 9.56 8.41
CA ILE A 379 -5.78 10.45 7.82
C ILE A 379 -5.07 11.25 8.90
N LEU A 380 -5.82 11.97 9.76
CA LEU A 380 -5.24 12.76 10.84
C LEU A 380 -4.40 11.93 11.80
N LEU A 381 -4.91 10.78 12.22
CA LEU A 381 -4.21 9.89 13.14
C LEU A 381 -2.91 9.37 12.51
N PHE A 382 -2.98 8.85 11.29
CA PHE A 382 -1.83 8.28 10.60
C PHE A 382 -0.80 9.34 10.29
N PHE A 383 -1.23 10.55 9.91
CA PHE A 383 -0.33 11.66 9.64
C PHE A 383 0.41 12.12 10.90
N LYS A 384 -0.26 12.21 12.06
CA LYS A 384 0.40 12.51 13.34
C LYS A 384 1.45 11.47 13.71
N VAL A 385 1.14 10.18 13.55
CA VAL A 385 2.12 9.11 13.82
C VAL A 385 3.29 9.19 12.84
N PHE A 386 3.01 9.47 11.57
CA PHE A 386 4.04 9.71 10.55
C PHE A 386 4.95 10.89 10.93
N GLN A 387 4.40 12.04 11.35
CA GLN A 387 5.18 13.21 11.78
C GLN A 387 6.13 12.87 12.94
N VAL A 388 5.67 12.14 13.95
CA VAL A 388 6.54 11.68 15.05
C VAL A 388 7.64 10.74 14.50
N GLY A 389 7.34 9.91 13.50
CA GLY A 389 8.33 9.11 12.78
C GLY A 389 9.39 9.96 12.06
N VAL A 390 8.98 11.06 11.43
CA VAL A 390 9.90 12.05 10.82
C VAL A 390 10.81 12.67 11.87
N GLU A 391 10.25 13.14 13.00
CA GLU A 391 11.02 13.71 14.11
C GLU A 391 12.02 12.71 14.72
N CYS A 392 11.68 11.42 14.70
CA CYS A 392 12.54 10.34 15.16
C CYS A 392 13.57 9.87 14.11
N GLY A 393 13.61 10.47 12.92
CA GLY A 393 14.53 10.08 11.84
C GLY A 393 14.24 8.72 11.23
N VAL A 394 12.98 8.25 11.29
CA VAL A 394 12.61 6.92 10.74
C VAL A 394 12.71 6.89 9.22
N PHE A 395 12.38 8.00 8.56
CA PHE A 395 12.14 8.06 7.12
C PHE A 395 13.20 8.85 6.36
N SER A 396 13.42 8.48 5.10
CA SER A 396 14.18 9.30 4.15
C SER A 396 13.37 10.52 3.68
N ASP A 397 14.05 11.62 3.36
CA ASP A 397 13.42 12.87 2.93
C ASP A 397 12.53 12.69 1.69
N SER A 398 12.98 11.88 0.72
CA SER A 398 12.21 11.58 -0.50
C SER A 398 10.90 10.84 -0.19
N TYR A 399 10.93 9.92 0.77
CA TYR A 399 9.72 9.22 1.21
C TYR A 399 8.80 10.15 1.99
N CYS A 400 9.34 11.01 2.87
CA CYS A 400 8.56 12.04 3.56
C CYS A 400 7.79 12.92 2.58
N ARG A 401 8.47 13.42 1.55
CA ARG A 401 7.85 14.22 0.48
C ARG A 401 6.72 13.48 -0.21
N SER A 402 6.92 12.20 -0.54
CA SER A 402 5.89 11.37 -1.15
C SER A 402 4.64 11.24 -0.27
N VAL A 403 4.83 11.01 1.04
CA VAL A 403 3.72 10.92 2.01
C VAL A 403 2.96 12.25 2.13
N MET A 404 3.68 13.38 2.14
CA MET A 404 3.07 14.71 2.18
C MET A 404 2.23 15.00 0.93
N VAL A 405 2.74 14.67 -0.27
CA VAL A 405 2.02 14.83 -1.53
C VAL A 405 0.72 14.02 -1.52
N GLU A 406 0.78 12.73 -1.17
CA GLU A 406 -0.40 11.86 -1.17
C GLU A 406 -1.41 12.24 -0.08
N THR A 407 -0.94 12.66 1.09
CA THR A 407 -1.81 13.19 2.15
C THR A 407 -2.52 14.46 1.69
N THR A 408 -1.80 15.36 1.00
CA THR A 408 -2.37 16.58 0.43
C THR A 408 -3.43 16.25 -0.62
N ALA A 409 -3.16 15.27 -1.50
CA ALA A 409 -4.12 14.81 -2.49
C ALA A 409 -5.39 14.21 -1.84
N ALA A 410 -5.22 13.43 -0.76
CA ALA A 410 -6.32 12.87 0.01
C ALA A 410 -7.21 13.95 0.62
N LEU A 411 -6.60 14.97 1.25
CA LEU A 411 -7.32 16.07 1.88
C LEU A 411 -7.92 17.03 0.85
N ARG A 412 -7.26 17.25 -0.30
CA ARG A 412 -7.81 18.03 -1.41
C ARG A 412 -9.11 17.44 -1.92
N ALA A 413 -9.23 16.11 -1.98
CA ALA A 413 -10.48 15.46 -2.37
C ALA A 413 -11.65 15.70 -1.37
N ILE A 414 -11.37 16.27 -0.20
CA ILE A 414 -12.35 16.54 0.87
C ILE A 414 -12.62 18.04 1.00
N PHE A 415 -11.57 18.87 0.96
CA PHE A 415 -11.62 20.31 1.25
C PHE A 415 -11.27 21.21 0.06
N GLY A 416 -10.81 20.64 -1.05
CA GLY A 416 -10.51 21.38 -2.27
C GLY A 416 -11.76 22.05 -2.84
N SER A 417 -11.56 23.19 -3.51
CA SER A 417 -12.62 23.94 -4.19
C SER A 417 -13.05 23.35 -5.53
N ASP A 418 -12.38 22.28 -5.99
CA ASP A 418 -12.67 21.66 -7.28
C ASP A 418 -14.00 20.90 -7.25
N GLU A 419 -14.85 21.17 -8.24
CA GLU A 419 -16.16 20.52 -8.46
C GLU A 419 -16.07 18.99 -8.65
N GLU A 420 -14.85 18.43 -8.73
CA GLU A 420 -14.58 17.00 -8.90
C GLU A 420 -14.85 16.15 -7.65
N ALA A 421 -14.86 16.74 -6.46
CA ALA A 421 -15.23 16.02 -5.24
C ALA A 421 -16.74 15.79 -5.19
N SER A 422 -17.21 14.63 -5.66
CA SER A 422 -18.64 14.29 -5.57
C SER A 422 -19.10 14.40 -4.10
N GLU A 423 -20.18 15.12 -3.83
CA GLU A 423 -20.75 15.32 -2.47
C GLU A 423 -20.87 14.02 -1.69
N GLU A 424 -21.21 12.92 -2.37
CA GLU A 424 -21.32 11.57 -1.82
C GLU A 424 -19.99 11.01 -1.27
N ARG A 425 -18.88 11.26 -1.95
CA ARG A 425 -17.54 10.85 -1.49
C ARG A 425 -17.16 11.63 -0.23
N THR A 426 -17.35 12.95 -0.24
CA THR A 426 -17.07 13.82 0.91
C THR A 426 -17.88 13.41 2.12
N LEU A 427 -19.18 13.14 1.96
CA LEU A 427 -20.05 12.64 3.03
C LEU A 427 -19.55 11.33 3.64
N LYS A 428 -19.02 10.40 2.83
CA LYS A 428 -18.47 9.14 3.34
C LYS A 428 -17.17 9.32 4.11
N LEU A 429 -16.23 10.10 3.57
CA LEU A 429 -14.91 10.31 4.21
C LEU A 429 -15.02 11.11 5.51
N THR A 430 -16.06 11.95 5.63
CA THR A 430 -16.38 12.75 6.82
C THR A 430 -17.40 12.10 7.75
N ALA A 431 -17.92 10.91 7.41
CA ALA A 431 -19.00 10.27 8.14
C ALA A 431 -18.64 10.00 9.61
N GLY A 432 -19.37 10.66 10.51
CA GLY A 432 -19.17 10.53 11.96
C GLY A 432 -17.93 11.24 12.50
N THR A 433 -17.27 12.07 11.69
CA THR A 433 -16.16 12.94 12.11
C THR A 433 -16.70 14.17 12.84
N PRO A 434 -16.27 14.44 14.08
CA PRO A 434 -16.59 15.69 14.79
C PRO A 434 -16.13 16.93 14.02
N SER A 435 -16.90 18.03 14.07
CA SER A 435 -16.59 19.27 13.35
C SER A 435 -15.20 19.84 13.66
N GLN A 436 -14.73 19.73 14.90
CA GLN A 436 -13.39 20.17 15.30
C GLN A 436 -12.28 19.42 14.56
N LEU A 437 -12.47 18.13 14.29
CA LEU A 437 -11.48 17.32 13.57
C LEU A 437 -11.56 17.56 12.05
N LEU A 438 -12.70 18.03 11.53
CA LEU A 438 -12.78 18.53 10.16
C LEU A 438 -12.03 19.85 10.00
N GLU A 439 -12.14 20.75 10.98
CA GLU A 439 -11.38 22.01 11.02
C GLU A 439 -9.88 21.74 11.09
N GLU A 440 -9.44 20.86 12.00
CA GLU A 440 -8.04 20.43 12.11
C GLU A 440 -7.51 19.82 10.80
N ALA A 441 -8.30 18.98 10.12
CA ALA A 441 -7.90 18.41 8.84
C ALA A 441 -7.82 19.44 7.71
N ASN A 442 -8.67 20.46 7.74
CA ASN A 442 -8.60 21.58 6.80
C ASN A 442 -7.38 22.47 7.08
N GLU A 443 -7.05 22.73 8.35
CA GLU A 443 -5.82 23.42 8.73
C GLU A 443 -4.58 22.66 8.26
N LEU A 444 -4.54 21.34 8.49
CA LEU A 444 -3.49 20.47 7.98
C LEU A 444 -3.37 20.53 6.45
N TYR A 445 -4.50 20.50 5.74
CA TYR A 445 -4.53 20.62 4.29
C TYR A 445 -3.89 21.93 3.81
N VAL A 446 -4.30 23.06 4.40
CA VAL A 446 -3.74 24.37 4.07
C VAL A 446 -2.24 24.41 4.35
N GLN A 447 -1.80 23.89 5.50
CA GLN A 447 -0.38 23.85 5.85
C GLN A 447 0.44 23.04 4.84
N LEU A 448 -0.01 21.83 4.50
CA LEU A 448 0.70 20.97 3.55
C LEU A 448 0.80 21.58 2.15
N VAL A 449 -0.25 22.28 1.69
CA VAL A 449 -0.21 23.00 0.41
C VAL A 449 0.87 24.09 0.44
N LEU A 450 0.96 24.85 1.53
CA LEU A 450 1.98 25.89 1.68
C LEU A 450 3.39 25.30 1.73
N ASP A 451 3.58 24.21 2.48
CA ASP A 451 4.88 23.53 2.60
C ASP A 451 5.35 23.04 1.22
N LEU A 452 4.50 22.34 0.48
CA LEU A 452 4.81 21.83 -0.86
C LEU A 452 5.04 22.95 -1.89
N GLN A 453 4.37 24.10 -1.75
CA GLN A 453 4.62 25.27 -2.60
C GLN A 453 5.99 25.89 -2.31
N SER A 454 6.36 26.02 -1.04
CA SER A 454 7.65 26.59 -0.65
C SER A 454 8.83 25.75 -1.15
N GLU A 455 8.72 24.42 -1.10
CA GLU A 455 9.76 23.53 -1.63
C GLU A 455 9.93 23.64 -3.15
N ALA A 456 8.84 23.87 -3.89
CA ALA A 456 8.89 24.02 -5.34
C ALA A 456 9.55 25.34 -5.77
N GLU A 457 9.48 26.38 -4.94
CA GLU A 457 10.14 27.67 -5.19
C GLU A 457 11.65 27.60 -4.92
N ASP A 458 12.09 26.84 -3.92
CA ASP A 458 13.50 26.67 -3.57
C ASP A 458 14.30 25.89 -4.65
N ASP A 459 13.66 24.94 -5.35
CA ASP A 459 14.27 24.21 -6.47
C ASP A 459 14.48 25.09 -7.73
N PHE A 460 13.91 26.31 -7.77
CA PHE A 460 14.00 27.23 -8.92
C PHE A 460 15.09 28.32 -8.77
N VAL A 461 15.86 28.31 -7.68
CA VAL A 461 16.90 29.33 -7.40
C VAL A 461 18.32 28.77 -7.51
N ASP A 462 18.69 28.16 -8.64
CA ASP A 462 20.10 28.03 -9.05
C ASP A 462 20.31 27.78 -10.56
N ASP A 463 19.87 28.71 -11.42
CA ASP A 463 20.59 29.01 -12.69
C ASP A 463 20.12 30.32 -13.32
N SER A 464 20.43 31.46 -12.70
CA SER A 464 20.32 32.76 -13.37
C SER A 464 21.65 33.50 -13.36
N SER A 465 22.57 33.07 -14.22
CA SER A 465 23.63 33.95 -14.71
C SER A 465 23.97 33.75 -16.19
N GLN A 466 22.98 33.96 -17.07
CA GLN A 466 23.20 34.67 -18.35
C GLN A 466 21.86 34.99 -19.03
N GLY A 467 21.61 36.29 -19.22
CA GLY A 467 20.31 36.80 -19.63
C GLY A 467 20.03 36.72 -21.13
N ALA A 468 18.74 36.81 -21.44
CA ALA A 468 18.17 37.67 -22.46
C ALA A 468 16.64 37.66 -22.30
N GLU A 469 16.04 38.84 -22.36
CA GLU A 469 14.61 39.09 -22.38
C GLU A 469 13.92 38.35 -23.55
N ALA A 470 12.82 37.64 -23.29
CA ALA A 470 11.68 37.52 -24.20
C ALA A 470 10.49 36.87 -23.49
N ASP A 471 9.32 37.42 -23.76
CA ASP A 471 7.99 37.07 -23.25
C ASP A 471 7.62 35.58 -23.45
N ASN A 472 6.99 34.98 -22.44
CA ASN A 472 5.80 34.13 -22.61
C ASN A 472 5.22 33.73 -21.24
N GLU A 473 3.95 34.06 -21.07
CA GLU A 473 3.03 33.44 -20.11
C GLU A 473 2.88 31.93 -20.46
N ASP A 474 2.48 31.14 -19.46
CA ASP A 474 2.24 29.68 -19.48
C ASP A 474 3.48 28.77 -19.37
N ASN A 475 3.95 28.52 -18.14
CA ASN A 475 4.55 27.23 -17.80
C ASN A 475 4.60 26.99 -16.28
N ALA A 476 3.66 26.18 -15.77
CA ALA A 476 3.73 25.61 -14.43
C ALA A 476 3.10 24.21 -14.44
N THR A 477 3.80 23.24 -15.03
CA THR A 477 3.48 21.81 -14.92
C THR A 477 4.78 21.00 -14.79
N HIS A 478 5.37 21.00 -13.60
CA HIS A 478 6.44 20.07 -13.20
C HIS A 478 6.09 19.51 -11.82
N ALA A 479 5.31 18.42 -11.82
CA ALA A 479 5.10 17.46 -10.73
C ALA A 479 3.97 16.48 -11.14
N LYS A 480 4.09 15.85 -12.32
CA LYS A 480 3.13 14.82 -12.76
C LYS A 480 3.84 13.48 -12.89
N GLY A 481 4.04 12.85 -11.74
CA GLY A 481 4.51 11.47 -11.63
C GLY A 481 4.01 10.84 -10.35
N VAL A 482 2.74 11.07 -10.00
CA VAL A 482 2.15 10.58 -8.75
C VAL A 482 0.71 10.12 -9.00
N TRP A 483 0.39 8.99 -8.40
CA TRP A 483 -0.68 8.06 -8.75
C TRP A 483 -2.09 8.65 -8.62
N SER A 484 -2.87 8.63 -9.71
CA SER A 484 -4.33 8.50 -9.62
C SER A 484 -4.92 8.04 -10.96
N ASP A 485 -5.24 6.75 -11.05
CA ASP A 485 -6.23 6.27 -12.01
C ASP A 485 -7.63 6.67 -11.50
N ASN A 486 -8.09 7.88 -11.86
CA ASN A 486 -9.48 8.26 -11.70
C ASN A 486 -10.25 8.03 -13.00
N ASN A 487 -10.94 6.88 -13.03
CA ASN A 487 -12.08 6.51 -13.87
C ASN A 487 -12.27 7.31 -15.18
N VAL A 488 -11.80 6.71 -16.27
CA VAL A 488 -12.48 6.82 -17.56
C VAL A 488 -13.98 6.59 -17.34
N ARG A 489 -14.81 7.50 -17.91
CA ARG A 489 -16.28 7.41 -18.10
C ARG A 489 -17.07 7.99 -16.90
N GLN A 490 -17.88 9.03 -17.03
CA GLN A 490 -19.07 9.18 -17.87
C GLN A 490 -19.55 10.63 -17.68
N LYS A 491 -19.87 11.42 -18.70
CA LYS A 491 -21.08 11.22 -19.49
C LYS A 491 -21.00 12.15 -20.69
N ARG A 492 -20.89 11.58 -21.89
CA ARG A 492 -21.53 12.20 -23.05
C ARG A 492 -22.94 12.60 -22.64
N GLU A 493 -23.32 13.82 -22.99
CA GLU A 493 -24.70 14.28 -23.08
C GLU A 493 -25.41 14.49 -21.73
N ARG A 494 -25.48 15.77 -21.33
CA ARG A 494 -26.75 16.50 -21.31
C ARG A 494 -26.52 18.01 -21.13
N GLU A 495 -26.97 18.75 -22.16
CA GLU A 495 -27.49 20.13 -22.10
C GLU A 495 -26.40 21.20 -21.90
N GLN A 496 -26.06 22.06 -22.88
CA GLN A 496 -26.87 22.94 -23.73
C GLN A 496 -26.23 23.02 -25.14
N SER A 497 -26.87 22.72 -26.27
CA SER A 497 -27.99 23.41 -26.97
C SER A 497 -27.76 24.91 -27.21
N SER A 498 -28.05 25.35 -28.44
CA SER A 498 -28.03 26.73 -29.00
C SER A 498 -26.65 27.37 -29.06
N GLU A 499 -26.12 27.87 -30.16
CA GLU A 499 -26.70 28.55 -31.33
C GLU A 499 -25.54 28.71 -32.36
N ASP A 500 -25.87 28.73 -33.66
CA ASP A 500 -25.29 29.56 -34.74
C ASP A 500 -23.75 29.48 -35.02
N ASP A 501 -23.18 29.44 -36.23
CA ASP A 501 -23.56 29.85 -37.58
C ASP A 501 -22.54 29.25 -38.59
N GLU A 502 -22.98 29.14 -39.85
CA GLU A 502 -22.27 28.90 -41.14
C GLU A 502 -21.60 27.55 -41.46
#